data_AF-M0DU94-F1
#
_entry.id   AF-M0DU94-F1
#
_cell.length_a   1.000
_cell.length_b   1.000
_cell.length_c   1.000
_cell.angle_alpha   90.00
_cell.angle_beta   90.00
_cell.angle_gamma   90.00
#
_symmetry.space_group_name_H-M   'P 1'
#
loop_
_entity.id
_entity.type
_entity.pdbx_description
1 polymer ?
#
loop_
_entity_poly.entity_id
_entity_poly.type
_entity_poly.pdbx_seq_one_letter_code
_entity_poly.pdbx_strand_id
1 'polypeptide(L)'
;MTVSKQYLKGKEAVILAYNEDDNEIAIIPLEEDYDRTDVYSLQWNDDRVSMSVSGFLKQNNIKPDQTIRYPPEWDEDIGSEQVPGALVIDLDQEGEVSPAANDGSDEEAGEAEA
;
A
#
# COMPACT_ATOMS: atom_id res chain seq x y z
N MET A 1 -13.23 -1.15 12.96
CA MET A 1 -12.67 -2.14 12.01
C MET A 1 -12.29 -1.36 10.77
N THR A 2 -11.08 -1.51 10.24
CA THR A 2 -10.65 -0.74 9.04
C THR A 2 -11.28 -1.33 7.79
N VAL A 3 -11.48 -0.51 6.75
CA VAL A 3 -12.04 -0.96 5.46
C VAL A 3 -11.19 -2.08 4.85
N SER A 4 -9.86 -1.97 4.94
CA SER A 4 -8.94 -3.02 4.48
C SER A 4 -9.18 -4.36 5.17
N LYS A 5 -9.44 -4.34 6.49
CA LYS A 5 -9.70 -5.57 7.26
C LYS A 5 -11.06 -6.17 6.93
N GLN A 6 -12.05 -5.36 6.55
CA GLN A 6 -13.36 -5.86 6.15
C GLN A 6 -13.30 -6.67 4.86
N TYR A 7 -12.52 -6.21 3.88
CA TYR A 7 -12.50 -6.81 2.54
C TYR A 7 -11.36 -7.79 2.29
N LEU A 8 -10.26 -7.70 3.04
CA LEU A 8 -9.14 -8.63 2.91
C LEU A 8 -9.22 -9.84 3.85
N LYS A 9 -10.01 -9.79 4.93
CA LYS A 9 -10.00 -10.87 5.93
C LYS A 9 -10.35 -12.23 5.29
N GLY A 10 -9.45 -13.20 5.46
CA GLY A 10 -9.60 -14.56 4.91
C GLY A 10 -9.15 -14.70 3.46
N LYS A 11 -8.59 -13.64 2.86
CA LYS A 11 -7.99 -13.65 1.52
C LYS A 11 -6.51 -14.03 1.61
N GLU A 12 -6.05 -14.82 0.64
CA GLU A 12 -4.66 -15.27 0.58
C GLU A 12 -3.77 -14.35 -0.25
N ALA A 13 -4.34 -13.65 -1.23
CA ALA A 13 -3.58 -12.78 -2.13
C ALA A 13 -4.41 -11.57 -2.62
N VAL A 14 -3.73 -10.69 -3.36
CA VAL A 14 -4.35 -9.56 -4.08
C VAL A 14 -3.75 -9.40 -5.46
N ILE A 15 -4.50 -8.80 -6.38
CA ILE A 15 -3.95 -8.20 -7.60
C ILE A 15 -3.75 -6.71 -7.35
N LEU A 16 -2.63 -6.17 -7.81
CA LEU A 16 -2.37 -4.73 -7.80
C LEU A 16 -2.47 -4.19 -9.23
N ALA A 17 -3.24 -3.11 -9.39
CA ALA A 17 -3.32 -2.35 -10.63
C ALA A 17 -3.06 -0.87 -10.33
N TYR A 18 -2.33 -0.21 -11.22
CA TYR A 18 -2.06 1.23 -11.13
C TYR A 18 -2.82 1.93 -12.24
N ASN A 19 -3.62 2.93 -11.88
CA ASN A 19 -4.25 3.86 -12.80
C ASN A 19 -3.34 5.09 -12.91
N GLU A 20 -2.65 5.23 -14.04
CA GLU A 20 -1.74 6.37 -14.29
C GLU A 20 -2.48 7.69 -14.49
N ASP A 21 -3.73 7.66 -14.96
CA ASP A 21 -4.52 8.85 -15.27
C ASP A 21 -5.03 9.54 -14.00
N ASP A 22 -5.46 8.75 -13.01
CA ASP A 22 -5.97 9.24 -11.72
C ASP A 22 -4.97 9.07 -10.57
N ASN A 23 -3.77 8.51 -10.83
CA ASN A 23 -2.71 8.27 -9.84
C ASN A 23 -3.18 7.40 -8.65
N GLU A 24 -3.94 6.34 -8.97
CA GLU A 24 -4.57 5.47 -7.98
C GLU A 24 -4.01 4.04 -8.05
N ILE A 25 -3.91 3.38 -6.89
CA ILE A 25 -3.60 1.95 -6.79
C ILE A 25 -4.85 1.19 -6.37
N ALA A 26 -5.33 0.30 -7.23
CA ALA A 26 -6.38 -0.65 -6.90
C ALA A 26 -5.80 -1.94 -6.33
N ILE A 27 -6.32 -2.37 -5.19
CA ILE A 27 -5.98 -3.61 -4.48
C ILE A 27 -7.19 -4.53 -4.55
N ILE A 28 -7.11 -5.51 -5.42
CA ILE A 28 -8.21 -6.44 -5.74
C ILE A 28 -8.04 -7.72 -4.90
N PRO A 29 -8.96 -8.02 -3.96
CA PRO A 29 -8.83 -9.20 -3.10
C PRO A 29 -9.06 -10.52 -3.85
N LEU A 30 -8.20 -11.51 -3.60
CA LEU A 30 -8.33 -12.87 -4.14
C LEU A 30 -8.51 -13.90 -3.03
N GLU A 31 -9.37 -14.89 -3.26
CA GLU A 31 -9.56 -15.98 -2.30
C GLU A 31 -8.29 -16.81 -2.12
N GLU A 32 -7.64 -17.16 -3.23
CA GLU A 32 -6.46 -18.02 -3.27
C GLU A 32 -5.27 -17.27 -3.92
N ASP A 33 -4.07 -17.71 -3.59
CA ASP A 33 -2.84 -17.29 -4.28
C ASP A 33 -2.72 -18.02 -5.63
N TYR A 34 -2.44 -17.27 -6.69
CA TYR A 34 -2.25 -17.81 -8.04
C TYR A 34 -0.84 -17.50 -8.53
N ASP A 35 -0.22 -18.45 -9.23
CA ASP A 35 1.10 -18.29 -9.85
C ASP A 35 1.02 -17.33 -11.06
N ARG A 36 1.00 -16.04 -10.76
CA ARG A 36 0.91 -14.93 -11.72
C ARG A 36 1.78 -13.75 -11.25
N THR A 37 2.35 -13.02 -12.22
CA THR A 37 3.26 -11.90 -11.95
C THR A 37 2.58 -10.68 -11.34
N ASP A 38 1.27 -10.56 -11.49
CA ASP A 38 0.44 -9.47 -10.96
C ASP A 38 -0.22 -9.81 -9.60
N VAL A 39 0.04 -10.99 -9.05
CA VAL A 39 -0.52 -11.47 -7.78
C VAL A 39 0.49 -11.32 -6.65
N TYR A 40 0.02 -10.81 -5.51
CA TYR A 40 0.81 -10.52 -4.33
C TYR A 40 0.19 -11.23 -3.12
N SER A 41 0.93 -12.16 -2.52
CA SER A 41 0.46 -12.89 -1.35
C SER A 41 0.34 -11.99 -0.13
N LEU A 42 -0.75 -12.15 0.62
CA LEU A 42 -1.02 -11.42 1.86
C LEU A 42 -0.34 -12.12 3.04
N GLN A 43 0.32 -11.34 3.87
CA GLN A 43 0.93 -11.79 5.12
C GLN A 43 0.08 -11.29 6.29
N TRP A 44 -0.56 -12.23 6.99
CA TRP A 44 -1.39 -11.95 8.15
C TRP A 44 -0.59 -12.10 9.45
N ASN A 45 -0.62 -11.06 10.30
CA ASN A 45 -0.06 -11.05 11.63
C ASN A 45 -1.14 -10.55 12.62
N ASP A 46 -1.82 -11.49 13.27
CA ASP A 46 -3.02 -11.25 14.09
C ASP A 46 -4.07 -10.42 13.34
N ASP A 47 -4.13 -9.12 13.63
CA ASP A 47 -5.08 -8.18 13.06
C ASP A 47 -4.49 -7.27 11.97
N ARG A 48 -3.22 -7.46 11.63
CA ARG A 48 -2.50 -6.70 10.61
C ARG A 48 -2.30 -7.54 9.36
N VAL A 49 -2.47 -6.90 8.21
CA VAL A 49 -2.17 -7.48 6.91
C VAL A 49 -1.09 -6.65 6.24
N SER A 50 -0.11 -7.31 5.65
CA SER A 50 0.98 -6.68 4.90
C SER A 50 1.30 -7.47 3.65
N MET A 51 1.94 -6.82 2.67
CA MET A 51 2.41 -7.42 1.43
C MET A 51 3.65 -6.68 0.93
N SER A 52 4.50 -7.38 0.18
CA SER A 52 5.73 -6.81 -0.38
C SER A 52 5.47 -6.29 -1.79
N VAL A 53 5.42 -4.97 -1.96
CA VAL A 53 5.02 -4.31 -3.22
C VAL A 53 6.14 -3.53 -3.91
N SER A 54 7.38 -3.64 -3.43
CA SER A 54 8.51 -2.85 -3.94
C SER A 54 8.76 -3.06 -5.44
N GLY A 55 8.48 -4.25 -5.97
CA GLY A 55 8.58 -4.54 -7.41
C GLY A 55 7.50 -3.82 -8.22
N PHE A 56 6.27 -3.77 -7.72
CA PHE A 56 5.15 -3.05 -8.32
C PHE A 56 5.43 -1.55 -8.42
N LEU A 57 5.83 -0.94 -7.30
CA LEU A 57 6.11 0.50 -7.24
C LEU A 57 7.23 0.90 -8.22
N LYS A 58 8.31 0.09 -8.29
CA LYS A 58 9.40 0.32 -9.24
C LYS A 58 8.97 0.22 -10.70
N GLN A 59 8.13 -0.75 -11.05
CA GLN A 59 7.63 -0.94 -12.42
C GLN A 59 6.78 0.24 -12.88
N ASN A 60 6.00 0.82 -11.96
CA ASN A 60 5.11 1.95 -12.23
C ASN A 60 5.76 3.32 -11.94
N ASN A 61 7.08 3.37 -11.72
CA ASN A 61 7.82 4.60 -11.38
C ASN A 61 7.30 5.36 -10.13
N ILE A 62 6.59 4.68 -9.23
CA ILE A 62 6.09 5.24 -7.98
C ILE A 62 7.24 5.22 -6.97
N LYS A 63 7.74 6.41 -6.59
CA LYS A 63 8.89 6.58 -5.69
C LYS A 63 8.52 7.52 -4.55
N PRO A 64 8.02 6.98 -3.43
CA PRO A 64 7.75 7.82 -2.26
C PRO A 64 9.08 8.23 -1.62
N ASP A 65 9.28 9.54 -1.40
CA ASP A 65 10.45 10.07 -0.68
C ASP A 65 10.45 9.70 0.81
N GLN A 66 9.27 9.37 1.36
CA GLN A 66 9.05 9.04 2.76
C GLN A 66 7.94 8.02 2.91
N THR A 67 7.85 7.38 4.07
CA THR A 67 6.74 6.46 4.37
C THR A 67 5.44 7.23 4.57
N ILE A 68 4.52 7.12 3.62
CA ILE A 68 3.20 7.76 3.67
C ILE A 68 2.13 6.68 3.91
N ARG A 69 1.15 6.99 4.76
CA ARG A 69 -0.04 6.17 5.00
C ARG A 69 -1.25 6.84 4.37
N TYR A 70 -1.76 6.23 3.32
CA TYR A 70 -3.01 6.64 2.70
C TYR A 70 -4.20 5.89 3.32
N PRO A 71 -5.32 6.56 3.61
CA PRO A 71 -6.55 5.86 3.94
C PRO A 71 -7.13 5.25 2.65
N PRO A 72 -7.29 3.92 2.58
CA PRO A 72 -7.92 3.31 1.42
C PRO A 72 -9.44 3.51 1.45
N GLU A 73 -10.05 3.50 0.29
CA GLU A 73 -11.51 3.48 0.11
C GLU A 73 -11.94 2.19 -0.59
N TRP A 74 -13.18 1.77 -0.40
CA TRP A 74 -13.72 0.60 -1.12
C TRP A 74 -14.50 1.10 -2.33
N ASP A 75 -14.11 0.63 -3.50
CA ASP A 75 -14.79 0.90 -4.76
C ASP A 75 -15.45 -0.40 -5.26
N GLU A 76 -16.79 -0.38 -5.30
CA GLU A 76 -17.60 -1.49 -5.81
C GLU A 76 -17.74 -1.49 -7.35
N ASP A 77 -17.53 -0.35 -8.00
CA ASP A 77 -17.64 -0.15 -9.46
C ASP A 77 -16.42 -0.74 -10.21
N ILE A 78 -15.24 -0.78 -9.57
CA ILE A 78 -14.07 -1.53 -10.09
C ILE A 78 -14.35 -3.05 -10.11
N GLY A 79 -15.34 -3.50 -9.34
CA GLY A 79 -15.73 -4.90 -9.27
C GLY A 79 -16.25 -5.48 -10.59
N SER A 80 -16.22 -6.80 -10.68
CA SER A 80 -16.91 -7.60 -11.69
C SER A 80 -17.76 -8.67 -11.01
N GLU A 81 -18.51 -9.46 -11.77
CA GLU A 81 -19.30 -10.58 -11.21
C GLU A 81 -18.43 -11.57 -10.40
N GLN A 82 -17.12 -11.63 -10.69
CA GLN A 82 -16.15 -12.51 -10.04
C GLN A 82 -15.36 -11.84 -8.91
N VAL A 83 -15.36 -10.51 -8.86
CA VAL A 83 -14.57 -9.71 -7.92
C VAL A 83 -15.46 -8.61 -7.36
N PRO A 84 -15.83 -8.63 -6.07
CA PRO A 84 -16.87 -7.74 -5.54
C PRO A 84 -16.50 -6.25 -5.49
N GLY A 85 -15.25 -5.89 -5.80
CA GLY A 85 -14.73 -4.54 -5.76
C GLY A 85 -13.23 -4.54 -5.47
N ALA A 86 -12.68 -3.35 -5.27
CA ALA A 86 -11.28 -3.14 -4.92
C ALA A 86 -11.12 -2.14 -3.78
N LEU A 87 -10.04 -2.27 -3.03
CA LEU A 87 -9.58 -1.17 -2.18
C LEU A 87 -8.76 -0.22 -3.04
N VAL A 88 -9.16 1.03 -3.14
CA VAL A 88 -8.47 2.06 -3.91
C VAL A 88 -7.64 2.92 -2.96
N ILE A 89 -6.41 3.18 -3.36
CA ILE A 89 -5.52 4.15 -2.74
C ILE A 89 -5.26 5.25 -3.75
N ASP A 90 -5.89 6.40 -3.54
CA ASP A 90 -5.52 7.65 -4.21
C ASP A 90 -4.16 8.12 -3.65
N LEU A 91 -3.19 8.40 -4.53
CA LEU A 91 -1.85 8.88 -4.15
C LEU A 91 -1.73 10.41 -4.16
N ASP A 92 -2.70 11.12 -4.72
CA ASP A 92 -2.81 12.59 -4.69
C ASP A 92 -3.54 13.09 -3.43
N GLN A 93 -4.28 12.23 -2.73
CA GLN A 93 -4.88 12.59 -1.45
C GLN A 93 -3.83 12.89 -0.37
N GLU A 94 -4.22 13.67 0.64
CA GLU A 94 -3.36 13.96 1.79
C GLU A 94 -3.16 12.70 2.66
N GLY A 95 -2.00 12.05 2.52
CA GLY A 95 -1.59 10.91 3.35
C GLY A 95 -0.91 11.32 4.66
N GLU A 96 -1.01 10.46 5.68
CA GLU A 96 -0.27 10.63 6.93
C GLU A 96 1.19 10.21 6.76
N VAL A 97 2.09 11.19 6.81
CA VAL A 97 3.53 10.92 6.82
C VAL A 97 3.91 10.24 8.14
N SER A 98 4.35 8.99 8.06
CA SER A 98 4.99 8.36 9.22
C SER A 98 6.36 8.99 9.40
N PRO A 99 6.69 9.51 10.60
CA PRO A 99 8.06 9.93 10.85
C PRO A 99 8.97 8.74 10.57
N ALA A 100 10.01 8.96 9.78
CA ALA A 100 11.04 7.95 9.56
C ALA A 100 11.48 7.43 10.92
N ALA A 101 11.60 6.10 11.07
CA ALA A 101 12.32 5.55 12.20
C ALA A 101 13.71 6.18 12.14
N ASN A 102 13.99 7.07 13.08
CA ASN A 102 15.26 7.77 13.19
C ASN A 102 16.30 6.70 13.58
N ASP A 103 16.87 6.03 12.57
CA ASP A 103 18.08 5.21 12.72
C ASP A 103 19.22 6.23 12.85
N GLY A 104 19.69 6.41 14.08
CA GLY A 104 20.45 7.59 14.48
C GLY A 104 21.87 7.71 13.92
N SER A 105 22.38 8.94 14.06
CA SER A 105 23.77 9.44 13.83
C SER A 105 24.06 9.79 12.36
N ASP A 106 24.65 10.92 11.99
CA ASP A 106 25.58 11.84 12.66
C ASP A 106 25.68 13.12 11.79
N GLU A 107 25.80 14.33 12.36
CA GLU A 107 26.68 15.37 11.77
C GLU A 107 26.98 16.51 12.75
N GLU A 108 28.28 16.83 12.79
CA GLU A 108 29.02 17.61 13.79
C GLU A 108 28.95 19.16 13.70
N ALA A 109 29.44 19.77 14.80
CA ALA A 109 30.23 21.00 14.89
C ALA A 109 29.54 22.38 14.77
N GLY A 110 29.53 23.09 15.90
CA GLY A 110 29.41 24.54 15.98
C GLY A 110 29.97 25.05 17.31
N GLU A 111 31.23 25.48 17.30
CA GLU A 111 31.89 26.25 18.35
C GLU A 111 31.06 27.48 18.76
N ALA A 112 31.04 27.80 20.06
CA ALA A 112 30.89 29.17 20.53
C ALA A 112 31.54 29.31 21.92
N GLU A 113 32.77 29.80 21.95
CA GLU A 113 33.30 30.54 23.07
C GLU A 113 32.49 31.85 23.25
N ALA A 114 32.12 32.18 24.49
CA ALA A 114 32.05 33.53 25.04
C ALA A 114 31.83 33.49 26.56
#